data_AF-A0A5C6CI07-F1
#
_entry.id   AF-A0A5C6CI07-F1
#
_cell.length_a   1.000
_cell.length_b   1.000
_cell.length_c   1.000
_cell.angle_alpha   90.00
_cell.angle_beta   90.00
_cell.angle_gamma   90.00
#
_symmetry.space_group_name_H-M   'P 1'
#
loop_
_entity.id
_entity.type
_entity.pdbx_description
1 polymer ?
#
loop_
_entity_poly.entity_id
_entity_poly.type
_entity_poly.pdbx_seq_one_letter_code
_entity_poly.pdbx_strand_id
1 'polypeptide(L)'
;MRHSLALSALIVGYAACFFTPSLATAQLPDEAQKMLGYYVGDWEYEWEEKGNTYHGKWSVQWSDDQTSILSQWSSVGPNGPSNGTKVAGWDNAIKQMVDAEFGAQGQYTLSHYAAESSRIDVGKGVGSSTEGERTRSQLRVEKDQDQFLWTVSDSTEAGKQVDPILYTFRRVGKQSSSKPMPDTIHRTIEDHLIGTWATVQTFGGEASNGSRMNRWSENEVAVLGNSSATGQNGRIMISSIIAWEPELNSVVEHGYTSAGDHWTIRWTTFLDDRWEGTGTGHVDGRAWASETQIEFGTDSIRYEDITNGERYLLEYTRETDAQAVRAFHEFADFMTHGKWVKQGSEKIVDQHTWIESKKFVSINSLGAEARVACLYGIDPITKQFTIWSFHTDGAMGSSVCSDFRDRKGTWKGTMITASGERTEMLARMELVGQDEVRFTISDVDGKESVETWKRE
;
A
#
# COMPACT_ATOMS: atom_id res chain seq x y z
N MET A 1 -67.76 -4.12 -22.56
CA MET A 1 -67.98 -5.38 -21.79
C MET A 1 -66.57 -5.87 -21.42
N ARG A 2 -66.22 -6.01 -20.13
CA ARG A 2 -66.28 -7.28 -19.34
C ARG A 2 -65.60 -8.45 -20.08
N HIS A 3 -64.64 -9.25 -19.60
CA HIS A 3 -63.89 -9.45 -18.32
C HIS A 3 -62.65 -10.36 -18.67
N SER A 4 -61.57 -10.56 -17.90
CA SER A 4 -61.05 -10.10 -16.58
C SER A 4 -59.50 -10.21 -16.54
N LEU A 5 -58.87 -10.00 -15.37
CA LEU A 5 -57.48 -10.39 -15.05
C LEU A 5 -57.30 -11.92 -14.95
N ALA A 6 -56.06 -12.40 -15.14
CA ALA A 6 -55.48 -13.48 -14.33
C ALA A 6 -53.93 -13.45 -14.35
N LEU A 7 -53.33 -13.27 -13.16
CA LEU A 7 -51.92 -13.41 -12.86
C LEU A 7 -51.67 -14.81 -12.29
N SER A 8 -50.60 -15.52 -12.68
CA SER A 8 -50.01 -16.63 -11.90
C SER A 8 -48.63 -17.01 -12.43
N ALA A 9 -47.74 -17.42 -11.52
CA ALA A 9 -46.31 -17.66 -11.77
C ALA A 9 -46.00 -19.13 -12.10
N LEU A 10 -44.87 -19.38 -12.78
CA LEU A 10 -43.83 -20.24 -12.22
C LEU A 10 -42.45 -20.04 -12.88
N ILE A 11 -41.48 -19.87 -11.98
CA ILE A 11 -40.03 -20.07 -12.11
C ILE A 11 -39.72 -21.48 -12.66
N VAL A 12 -38.69 -21.61 -13.51
CA VAL A 12 -37.55 -22.55 -13.36
C VAL A 12 -36.56 -22.38 -14.53
N GLY A 13 -35.28 -22.16 -14.18
CA GLY A 13 -34.13 -22.77 -14.86
C GLY A 13 -33.66 -22.20 -16.20
N TYR A 14 -32.67 -21.30 -16.15
CA TYR A 14 -31.42 -21.43 -16.93
C TYR A 14 -30.29 -20.69 -16.22
N ALA A 15 -29.80 -21.28 -15.12
CA ALA A 15 -28.51 -20.92 -14.55
C ALA A 15 -27.41 -21.53 -15.43
N ALA A 16 -27.05 -20.85 -16.52
CA ALA A 16 -25.84 -21.18 -17.27
C ALA A 16 -24.63 -20.82 -16.40
N CYS A 17 -23.90 -21.82 -15.95
CA CYS A 17 -22.71 -21.64 -15.12
C CYS A 17 -21.60 -20.95 -15.92
N PHE A 18 -21.54 -19.63 -15.87
CA PHE A 18 -20.30 -18.90 -16.10
C PHE A 18 -19.38 -19.12 -14.89
N PHE A 19 -18.75 -20.29 -14.86
CA PHE A 19 -17.41 -20.37 -14.29
C PHE A 19 -16.53 -19.49 -15.16
N THR A 20 -16.31 -18.24 -14.74
CA THR A 20 -15.08 -17.56 -15.11
C THR A 20 -13.94 -18.50 -14.68
N PRO A 21 -13.09 -18.99 -15.59
CA PRO A 21 -11.89 -19.68 -15.15
C PRO A 21 -11.16 -18.74 -14.21
N SER A 22 -10.67 -19.24 -13.06
CA SER A 22 -9.67 -18.49 -12.30
C SER A 22 -8.58 -18.12 -13.30
N LEU A 23 -8.30 -16.82 -13.44
CA LEU A 23 -7.17 -16.37 -14.24
C LEU A 23 -5.96 -17.12 -13.69
N ALA A 24 -5.46 -18.10 -14.46
CA ALA A 24 -4.26 -18.81 -14.09
C ALA A 24 -3.18 -17.75 -13.97
N THR A 25 -2.60 -17.60 -12.77
CA THR A 25 -1.51 -16.66 -12.52
C THR A 25 -0.47 -16.95 -13.59
N ALA A 26 -0.19 -15.93 -14.41
CA ALA A 26 0.63 -16.11 -15.60
C ALA A 26 2.07 -16.35 -15.14
N GLN A 27 2.43 -17.62 -15.00
CA GLN A 27 3.73 -18.04 -14.51
C GLN A 27 4.83 -17.38 -15.36
N LEU A 28 5.81 -16.78 -14.68
CA LEU A 28 6.95 -16.17 -15.35
C LEU A 28 7.64 -17.18 -16.28
N PRO A 29 8.12 -16.74 -17.46
CA PRO A 29 9.04 -17.55 -18.27
C PRO A 29 10.26 -18.00 -17.43
N ASP A 30 10.75 -19.22 -17.64
CA ASP A 30 11.90 -19.79 -16.91
C ASP A 30 13.13 -18.86 -16.87
N GLU A 31 13.37 -18.12 -17.96
CA GLU A 31 14.43 -17.10 -18.08
C GLU A 31 14.25 -15.96 -17.06
N ALA A 32 13.02 -15.49 -16.86
CA ALA A 32 12.66 -14.43 -15.93
C ALA A 32 12.72 -14.93 -14.49
N GLN A 33 12.17 -16.13 -14.22
CA GLN A 33 12.20 -16.73 -12.89
C GLN A 33 13.64 -16.97 -12.42
N LYS A 34 14.52 -17.41 -13.32
CA LYS A 34 15.95 -17.60 -13.07
C LYS A 34 16.70 -16.27 -12.87
N MET A 35 16.36 -15.23 -13.63
CA MET A 35 17.02 -13.92 -13.52
C MET A 35 16.65 -13.22 -12.22
N LEU A 36 15.35 -13.11 -11.91
CA LEU A 36 14.83 -12.51 -10.68
C LEU A 36 15.23 -13.33 -9.44
N GLY A 37 15.09 -14.65 -9.51
CA GLY A 37 15.38 -15.56 -8.39
C GLY A 37 16.84 -15.60 -7.95
N TYR A 38 17.78 -15.14 -8.77
CA TYR A 38 19.17 -14.96 -8.38
C TYR A 38 19.33 -13.93 -7.24
N TYR A 39 18.59 -12.82 -7.35
CA TYR A 39 18.67 -11.68 -6.44
C TYR A 39 17.98 -11.92 -5.11
N VAL A 40 17.05 -12.88 -5.02
CA VAL A 40 16.31 -13.21 -3.79
C VAL A 40 17.26 -13.66 -2.67
N GLY A 41 17.01 -13.17 -1.46
CA GLY A 41 17.82 -13.34 -0.26
C GLY A 41 18.37 -12.02 0.28
N ASP A 42 19.17 -12.13 1.34
CA ASP A 42 19.80 -10.99 2.01
C ASP A 42 21.26 -10.80 1.57
N TRP A 43 21.64 -9.55 1.38
CA TRP A 43 22.95 -9.12 0.91
C TRP A 43 23.50 -7.99 1.79
N GLU A 44 24.79 -8.05 2.08
CA GLU A 44 25.57 -6.89 2.50
C GLU A 44 26.26 -6.31 1.26
N TYR A 45 26.36 -4.98 1.18
CA TYR A 45 27.02 -4.32 0.05
C TYR A 45 27.88 -3.14 0.47
N GLU A 46 28.86 -2.83 -0.36
CA GLU A 46 29.76 -1.69 -0.19
C GLU A 46 30.05 -1.03 -1.54
N TRP A 47 30.30 0.28 -1.52
CA TRP A 47 30.81 1.02 -2.67
C TRP A 47 31.71 2.17 -2.21
N GLU A 48 32.49 2.71 -3.14
CA GLU A 48 33.26 3.94 -2.93
C GLU A 48 32.75 5.04 -3.88
N GLU A 49 32.59 6.25 -3.36
CA GLU A 49 32.28 7.44 -4.16
C GLU A 49 33.10 8.63 -3.66
N LYS A 50 33.84 9.30 -4.57
CA LYS A 50 34.63 10.51 -4.28
C LYS A 50 35.60 10.35 -3.09
N GLY A 51 36.14 9.14 -2.89
CA GLY A 51 37.05 8.79 -1.80
C GLY A 51 36.39 8.45 -0.46
N ASN A 52 35.06 8.36 -0.42
CA ASN A 52 34.31 7.90 0.75
C ASN A 52 33.81 6.48 0.54
N THR A 53 33.97 5.62 1.54
CA THR A 53 33.39 4.27 1.57
C THR A 53 32.00 4.31 2.20
N TYR A 54 31.09 3.54 1.63
CA TYR A 54 29.71 3.35 2.10
C TYR A 54 29.45 1.86 2.30
N HIS A 55 28.62 1.53 3.29
CA HIS A 55 28.20 0.15 3.56
C HIS A 55 26.69 0.07 3.67
N GLY A 56 26.09 -1.05 3.27
CA GLY A 56 24.65 -1.23 3.29
C GLY A 56 24.19 -2.68 3.34
N LYS A 57 22.87 -2.84 3.47
CA LYS A 57 22.15 -4.12 3.45
C LYS A 57 21.01 -4.04 2.46
N TRP A 58 20.82 -5.06 1.65
CA TRP A 58 19.73 -5.20 0.68
C TRP A 58 19.04 -6.55 0.91
N SER A 59 17.75 -6.52 1.20
CA SER A 59 16.93 -7.71 1.45
C SER A 59 15.90 -7.84 0.34
N VAL A 60 15.82 -9.02 -0.27
CA VAL A 60 15.05 -9.28 -1.49
C VAL A 60 14.19 -10.54 -1.31
N GLN A 61 12.90 -10.43 -1.61
CA GLN A 61 11.95 -11.54 -1.57
C GLN A 61 11.12 -11.59 -2.86
N TRP A 62 10.52 -12.74 -3.17
CA TRP A 62 9.50 -12.81 -4.20
C TRP A 62 8.24 -12.02 -3.79
N SER A 63 7.52 -11.47 -4.77
CA SER A 63 6.11 -11.17 -4.60
C SER A 63 5.32 -12.46 -4.42
N ASP A 64 4.14 -12.34 -3.83
CA ASP A 64 3.41 -13.52 -3.38
C ASP A 64 2.97 -14.45 -4.53
N ASP A 65 2.62 -13.88 -5.68
CA ASP A 65 2.32 -14.57 -6.94
C ASP A 65 3.57 -15.03 -7.72
N GLN A 66 4.77 -14.74 -7.22
CA GLN A 66 6.08 -14.94 -7.85
C GLN A 66 6.24 -14.30 -9.24
N THR A 67 5.50 -13.21 -9.55
CA THR A 67 5.66 -12.47 -10.82
C THR A 67 6.67 -11.32 -10.75
N SER A 68 7.10 -10.94 -9.54
CA SER A 68 8.09 -9.90 -9.29
C SER A 68 8.91 -10.19 -8.03
N ILE A 69 9.93 -9.39 -7.75
CA ILE A 69 10.65 -9.37 -6.48
C ILE A 69 10.43 -8.01 -5.80
N LEU A 70 10.25 -8.05 -4.48
CA LEU A 70 10.13 -6.90 -3.60
C LEU A 70 11.41 -6.82 -2.78
N SER A 71 11.93 -5.61 -2.58
CA SER A 71 13.17 -5.44 -1.83
C SER A 71 13.24 -4.11 -1.08
N GLN A 72 14.07 -4.11 -0.04
CA GLN A 72 14.37 -2.95 0.78
C GLN A 72 15.89 -2.86 0.94
N TRP A 73 16.43 -1.64 0.91
CA TRP A 73 17.84 -1.40 1.18
C TRP A 73 18.03 -0.33 2.25
N SER A 74 19.15 -0.44 2.95
CA SER A 74 19.67 0.60 3.85
C SER A 74 21.16 0.74 3.61
N SER A 75 21.69 1.95 3.76
CA SER A 75 23.12 2.23 3.71
C SER A 75 23.52 3.29 4.73
N VAL A 76 24.80 3.33 5.08
CA VAL A 76 25.42 4.33 5.95
C VAL A 76 26.69 4.82 5.26
N GLY A 77 26.82 6.14 5.17
CA GLY A 77 28.01 6.82 4.66
C GLY A 77 28.32 8.11 5.44
N PRO A 78 29.23 8.96 4.93
CA PRO A 78 29.64 10.20 5.61
C PRO A 78 28.49 11.17 5.87
N ASN A 79 27.46 11.15 5.02
CA ASN A 79 26.28 12.02 5.10
C ASN A 79 25.18 11.44 6.02
N GLY A 80 25.45 10.34 6.72
CA GLY A 80 24.48 9.64 7.58
C GLY A 80 23.83 8.42 6.92
N PRO A 81 22.75 7.89 7.54
CA PRO A 81 22.01 6.76 6.99
C PRO A 81 21.09 7.17 5.83
N SER A 82 20.89 6.25 4.90
CA SER A 82 19.91 6.33 3.83
C SER A 82 19.19 4.98 3.69
N ASN A 83 17.96 4.97 3.17
CA ASN A 83 17.21 3.75 2.89
C ASN A 83 16.26 3.94 1.69
N GLY A 84 15.78 2.83 1.17
CA GLY A 84 14.84 2.82 0.04
C GLY A 84 14.15 1.47 -0.14
N THR A 85 13.17 1.47 -1.04
CA THR A 85 12.39 0.30 -1.42
C THR A 85 12.42 0.13 -2.94
N LYS A 86 12.23 -1.10 -3.40
CA LYS A 86 12.38 -1.44 -4.82
C LYS A 86 11.53 -2.64 -5.20
N VAL A 87 10.94 -2.57 -6.39
CA VAL A 87 10.18 -3.66 -7.02
C VAL A 87 10.80 -3.95 -8.38
N ALA A 88 11.04 -5.22 -8.71
CA ALA A 88 11.48 -5.61 -10.05
C ALA A 88 10.64 -6.76 -10.60
N GLY A 89 10.13 -6.61 -11.82
CA GLY A 89 9.33 -7.60 -12.54
C GLY A 89 9.89 -7.90 -13.92
N TRP A 90 9.15 -8.66 -14.74
CA TRP A 90 9.57 -9.03 -16.09
C TRP A 90 8.64 -8.47 -17.17
N ASP A 91 9.19 -7.71 -18.10
CA ASP A 91 8.50 -7.34 -19.34
C ASP A 91 8.77 -8.40 -20.42
N ASN A 92 7.73 -9.19 -20.71
CA ASN A 92 7.79 -10.27 -21.70
C ASN A 92 7.81 -9.78 -23.16
N ALA A 93 7.43 -8.53 -23.45
CA ALA A 93 7.43 -7.98 -24.80
C ALA A 93 8.85 -7.57 -25.23
N ILE A 94 9.63 -6.99 -24.32
CA ILE A 94 11.03 -6.59 -24.58
C ILE A 94 12.07 -7.59 -24.03
N LYS A 95 11.63 -8.60 -23.27
CA LYS A 95 12.48 -9.64 -22.65
C LYS A 95 13.52 -9.08 -21.69
N GLN A 96 13.06 -8.23 -20.77
CA GLN A 96 13.89 -7.54 -19.79
C GLN A 96 13.26 -7.56 -18.41
N MET A 97 14.12 -7.60 -17.38
CA MET A 97 13.73 -7.24 -16.02
C MET A 97 13.55 -5.73 -15.95
N VAL A 98 12.40 -5.27 -15.47
CA VAL A 98 12.12 -3.85 -15.21
C VAL A 98 12.11 -3.65 -13.71
N ASP A 99 12.87 -2.66 -13.24
CA ASP A 99 13.25 -2.45 -11.85
C ASP A 99 12.97 -0.99 -11.49
N ALA A 100 12.10 -0.76 -10.50
CA ALA A 100 11.73 0.55 -10.00
C ALA A 100 12.12 0.69 -8.52
N GLU A 101 12.94 1.69 -8.23
CA GLU A 101 13.52 1.98 -6.92
C GLU A 101 13.12 3.38 -6.44
N PHE A 102 12.86 3.50 -5.13
CA PHE A 102 12.46 4.73 -4.46
C PHE A 102 13.27 4.90 -3.16
N GLY A 103 14.06 5.97 -3.07
CA GLY A 103 14.82 6.33 -1.86
C GLY A 103 14.02 7.27 -0.95
N ALA A 104 14.24 7.19 0.36
CA ALA A 104 13.53 7.98 1.37
C ALA A 104 13.62 9.52 1.20
N GLN A 105 14.61 9.99 0.44
CA GLN A 105 14.84 11.41 0.15
C GLN A 105 14.26 11.84 -1.22
N GLY A 106 13.24 11.14 -1.74
CA GLY A 106 12.56 11.47 -2.99
C GLY A 106 13.31 11.09 -4.27
N GLN A 107 14.42 10.36 -4.14
CA GLN A 107 15.13 9.74 -5.26
C GLN A 107 14.25 8.66 -5.89
N TYR A 108 14.25 8.54 -7.22
CA TYR A 108 13.73 7.36 -7.89
C TYR A 108 14.66 6.91 -9.02
N THR A 109 14.66 5.61 -9.31
CA THR A 109 15.31 5.05 -10.50
C THR A 109 14.39 4.03 -11.15
N LEU A 110 14.29 4.08 -12.48
CA LEU A 110 13.68 3.06 -13.33
C LEU A 110 14.76 2.46 -14.23
N SER A 111 15.06 1.19 -14.00
CA SER A 111 16.10 0.42 -14.66
C SER A 111 15.51 -0.71 -15.50
N HIS A 112 16.12 -0.98 -16.65
CA HIS A 112 15.77 -2.10 -17.51
C HIS A 112 17.01 -2.96 -17.74
N TYR A 113 16.93 -4.27 -17.53
CA TYR A 113 18.05 -5.21 -17.67
C TYR A 113 17.72 -6.38 -18.59
N ALA A 114 18.61 -6.69 -19.52
CA ALA A 114 18.62 -7.93 -20.29
C ALA A 114 19.71 -8.88 -19.76
N ALA A 115 19.45 -10.18 -19.76
CA ALA A 115 20.49 -11.18 -19.51
C ALA A 115 21.40 -11.29 -20.75
N GLU A 116 22.65 -10.82 -20.63
CA GLU A 116 23.71 -11.02 -21.64
C GLU A 116 24.25 -12.45 -21.57
N SER A 117 24.30 -13.03 -20.37
CA SER A 117 24.58 -14.44 -20.13
C SER A 117 24.00 -14.91 -18.80
N SER A 118 24.17 -16.19 -18.45
CA SER A 118 23.80 -16.68 -17.11
C SER A 118 24.55 -16.00 -15.95
N ARG A 119 25.69 -15.34 -16.24
CA ARG A 119 26.52 -14.62 -15.25
C ARG A 119 26.50 -13.11 -15.40
N ILE A 120 25.88 -12.56 -16.44
CA ILE A 120 25.98 -11.14 -16.75
C ILE A 120 24.62 -10.61 -17.17
N ASP A 121 24.15 -9.57 -16.48
CA ASP A 121 23.00 -8.77 -16.90
C ASP A 121 23.49 -7.37 -17.29
N VAL A 122 22.94 -6.80 -18.35
CA VAL A 122 23.27 -5.45 -18.84
C VAL A 122 22.00 -4.64 -19.01
N GLY A 123 22.07 -3.34 -18.71
CA GLY A 123 20.87 -2.54 -18.58
C GLY A 123 21.09 -1.03 -18.72
N LYS A 124 19.99 -0.30 -18.57
CA LYS A 124 19.96 1.17 -18.61
C LYS A 124 19.03 1.70 -17.53
N GLY A 125 19.48 2.71 -16.82
CA GLY A 125 18.70 3.44 -15.81
C GLY A 125 18.30 4.83 -16.28
N VAL A 126 17.13 5.28 -15.84
CA VAL A 126 16.73 6.70 -15.80
C VAL A 126 16.19 7.00 -14.41
N GLY A 127 16.46 8.17 -13.85
CA GLY A 127 16.04 8.47 -12.48
C GLY A 127 16.11 9.95 -12.13
N SER A 128 16.03 10.25 -10.83
CA SER A 128 16.37 11.56 -10.27
C SER A 128 17.22 11.47 -9.01
N SER A 129 18.16 12.42 -8.87
CA SER A 129 18.88 12.65 -7.62
C SER A 129 17.96 13.22 -6.52
N THR A 130 18.50 13.36 -5.31
CA THR A 130 17.89 14.10 -4.18
C THR A 130 17.52 15.54 -4.53
N GLU A 131 18.24 16.15 -5.46
CA GLU A 131 18.01 17.53 -5.91
C GLU A 131 17.01 17.60 -7.10
N GLY A 132 16.43 16.46 -7.48
CA GLY A 132 15.48 16.34 -8.60
C GLY A 132 16.14 16.33 -9.98
N GLU A 133 17.47 16.34 -10.06
CA GLU A 133 18.18 16.30 -11.33
C GLU A 133 18.00 14.95 -12.03
N ARG A 134 17.66 14.97 -13.33
CA ARG A 134 17.44 13.73 -14.09
C ARG A 134 18.75 13.04 -14.40
N THR A 135 18.87 11.80 -13.95
CA THR A 135 20.01 10.92 -14.23
C THR A 135 19.70 9.96 -15.38
N ARG A 136 20.75 9.51 -16.06
CA ARG A 136 20.75 8.38 -17.01
C ARG A 136 22.01 7.57 -16.77
N SER A 137 21.94 6.25 -16.87
CA SER A 137 23.07 5.37 -16.63
C SER A 137 23.07 4.15 -17.56
N GLN A 138 24.26 3.61 -17.82
CA GLN A 138 24.44 2.21 -18.23
C GLN A 138 24.66 1.37 -16.97
N LEU A 139 24.07 0.18 -16.96
CA LEU A 139 24.05 -0.72 -15.81
C LEU A 139 24.65 -2.07 -16.21
N ARG A 140 25.45 -2.67 -15.33
CA ARG A 140 26.00 -4.01 -15.53
C ARG A 140 26.05 -4.77 -14.22
N VAL A 141 25.53 -5.99 -14.19
CA VAL A 141 25.62 -6.90 -13.06
C VAL A 141 26.46 -8.11 -13.46
N GLU A 142 27.53 -8.39 -12.70
CA GLU A 142 28.37 -9.57 -12.88
C GLU A 142 28.21 -10.51 -11.68
N LYS A 143 27.69 -11.71 -11.96
CA LYS A 143 27.15 -12.66 -10.97
C LYS A 143 28.11 -13.80 -10.68
N ASP A 144 28.26 -14.11 -9.39
CA ASP A 144 28.80 -15.35 -8.85
C ASP A 144 27.76 -15.97 -7.87
N GLN A 145 28.02 -17.14 -7.30
CA GLN A 145 27.03 -17.88 -6.50
C GLN A 145 26.50 -17.06 -5.30
N ASP A 146 27.42 -16.49 -4.53
CA ASP A 146 27.15 -15.79 -3.25
C ASP A 146 27.66 -14.34 -3.26
N GLN A 147 27.96 -13.79 -4.44
CA GLN A 147 28.45 -12.42 -4.65
C GLN A 147 28.01 -11.91 -6.03
N PHE A 148 27.68 -10.63 -6.16
CA PHE A 148 27.68 -9.95 -7.46
C PHE A 148 28.33 -8.57 -7.38
N LEU A 149 28.77 -8.09 -8.54
CA LEU A 149 29.22 -6.72 -8.75
C LEU A 149 28.15 -5.98 -9.55
N TRP A 150 27.71 -4.82 -9.10
CA TRP A 150 26.83 -3.94 -9.84
C TRP A 150 27.57 -2.65 -10.18
N THR A 151 27.75 -2.39 -11.48
CA THR A 151 28.43 -1.21 -12.00
C THR A 151 27.40 -0.26 -12.61
N VAL A 152 27.41 0.98 -12.14
CA VAL A 152 26.64 2.10 -12.69
C VAL A 152 27.61 3.01 -13.41
N SER A 153 27.56 3.04 -14.75
CA SER A 153 28.48 3.77 -15.62
C SER A 153 27.74 4.75 -16.55
N ASP A 154 28.49 5.65 -17.20
CA ASP A 154 27.96 6.73 -18.04
C ASP A 154 26.83 7.52 -17.39
N SER A 155 26.94 7.70 -16.08
CA SER A 155 26.05 8.53 -15.28
C SER A 155 26.17 9.97 -15.73
N THR A 156 25.06 10.59 -16.14
CA THR A 156 24.99 12.03 -16.36
C THR A 156 24.23 12.74 -15.24
N GLU A 157 24.93 13.54 -14.45
CA GLU A 157 24.40 14.43 -13.42
C GLU A 157 24.68 15.89 -13.84
N ALA A 158 23.69 16.78 -13.82
CA ALA A 158 23.72 18.11 -14.44
C ALA A 158 24.24 18.13 -15.91
N GLY A 159 24.15 17.02 -16.64
CA GLY A 159 24.73 16.87 -17.99
C GLY A 159 26.25 16.66 -18.04
N LYS A 160 26.92 16.44 -16.91
CA LYS A 160 28.33 16.04 -16.81
C LYS A 160 28.45 14.54 -16.62
N GLN A 161 29.45 13.92 -17.27
CA GLN A 161 29.78 12.52 -17.03
C GLN A 161 30.40 12.37 -15.63
N VAL A 162 29.87 11.42 -14.86
CA VAL A 162 30.40 11.02 -13.54
C VAL A 162 31.18 9.73 -13.70
N ASP A 163 32.23 9.54 -12.90
CA ASP A 163 32.99 8.29 -12.87
C ASP A 163 32.09 7.09 -12.51
N PRO A 164 32.35 5.89 -13.06
CA PRO A 164 31.54 4.70 -12.74
C PRO A 164 31.58 4.36 -11.26
N ILE A 165 30.41 4.07 -10.69
CA ILE A 165 30.26 3.59 -9.31
C ILE A 165 30.17 2.06 -9.33
N LEU A 166 30.99 1.41 -8.52
CA LEU A 166 31.04 -0.05 -8.36
C LEU A 166 30.54 -0.45 -6.98
N TYR A 167 29.39 -1.14 -6.94
CA TYR A 167 28.83 -1.76 -5.76
C TYR A 167 29.24 -3.24 -5.72
N THR A 168 29.73 -3.70 -4.58
CA THR A 168 30.05 -5.12 -4.32
C THR A 168 29.04 -5.70 -3.34
N PHE A 169 28.19 -6.62 -3.78
CA PHE A 169 27.18 -7.31 -2.96
C PHE A 169 27.65 -8.71 -2.58
N ARG A 170 27.56 -9.08 -1.31
CA ARG A 170 27.89 -10.41 -0.76
C ARG A 170 26.68 -10.96 -0.02
N ARG A 171 26.31 -12.22 -0.29
CA ARG A 171 25.15 -12.87 0.33
C ARG A 171 25.41 -13.11 1.81
N VAL A 172 24.44 -12.78 2.67
CA VAL A 172 24.58 -12.91 4.13
C VAL A 172 24.40 -14.37 4.54
N GLY A 173 25.52 -15.10 4.56
CA GLY A 173 25.57 -16.51 4.92
C GLY A 173 24.97 -17.45 3.87
N LYS A 174 25.06 -18.77 4.14
CA LYS A 174 24.10 -19.70 3.53
C LYS A 174 22.72 -19.22 3.96
N GLN A 175 21.78 -19.13 3.01
CA GLN A 175 20.35 -19.00 3.28
C GLN A 175 20.02 -19.88 4.49
N SER A 176 19.83 -19.24 5.64
CA SER A 176 19.59 -19.93 6.89
C SER A 176 18.40 -20.85 6.63
N SER A 177 18.43 -22.09 7.14
CA SER A 177 17.22 -22.88 7.23
C SER A 177 16.35 -22.19 8.27
N SER A 178 15.72 -21.10 7.86
CA SER A 178 15.16 -20.07 8.72
C SER A 178 14.19 -20.79 9.62
N LYS A 179 14.48 -20.76 10.94
CA LYS A 179 13.57 -21.35 11.91
C LYS A 179 12.23 -20.68 11.67
N PRO A 180 11.17 -21.42 11.28
CA PRO A 180 9.89 -20.81 11.01
C PRO A 180 9.44 -20.04 12.26
N MET A 181 8.64 -19.00 12.05
CA MET A 181 8.00 -18.28 13.15
C MET A 181 7.31 -19.32 14.06
N PRO A 182 7.55 -19.34 15.38
CA PRO A 182 6.93 -20.33 16.25
C PRO A 182 5.40 -20.24 16.17
N ASP A 183 4.71 -21.39 16.10
CA ASP A 183 3.25 -21.47 15.97
C ASP A 183 2.48 -20.68 17.05
N THR A 184 3.10 -20.40 18.20
CA THR A 184 2.53 -19.54 19.25
C THR A 184 2.57 -18.07 18.85
N ILE A 185 3.69 -17.60 18.30
CA ILE A 185 3.87 -16.22 17.81
C ILE A 185 2.97 -15.95 16.60
N HIS A 186 2.92 -16.88 15.65
CA HIS A 186 2.04 -16.77 14.47
C HIS A 186 0.56 -16.66 14.89
N ARG A 187 0.10 -17.51 15.82
CA ARG A 187 -1.26 -17.41 16.39
C ARG A 187 -1.51 -16.12 17.15
N THR A 188 -0.58 -15.65 17.99
CA THR A 188 -0.75 -14.34 18.66
C THR A 188 -0.90 -13.20 17.65
N ILE A 189 -0.18 -13.26 16.52
CA ILE A 189 -0.35 -12.28 15.43
C ILE A 189 -1.73 -12.39 14.80
N GLU A 190 -2.16 -13.59 14.41
CA GLU A 190 -3.48 -13.84 13.81
C GLU A 190 -4.63 -13.39 14.74
N ASP A 191 -4.61 -13.86 15.98
CA ASP A 191 -5.67 -13.66 16.97
C ASP A 191 -5.75 -12.20 17.46
N HIS A 192 -4.61 -11.48 17.55
CA HIS A 192 -4.56 -10.16 18.20
C HIS A 192 -4.02 -9.00 17.36
N LEU A 193 -3.21 -9.22 16.33
CA LEU A 193 -2.65 -8.12 15.52
C LEU A 193 -3.40 -7.93 14.19
N ILE A 194 -3.77 -9.01 13.50
CA ILE A 194 -4.47 -8.95 12.21
C ILE A 194 -5.87 -8.33 12.36
N GLY A 195 -6.26 -7.50 11.39
CA GLY A 195 -7.55 -6.83 11.32
C GLY A 195 -7.46 -5.30 11.31
N THR A 196 -8.61 -4.66 11.49
CA THR A 196 -8.75 -3.20 11.46
C THR A 196 -9.13 -2.66 12.84
N TRP A 197 -8.51 -1.54 13.19
CA TRP A 197 -8.43 -1.01 14.55
C TRP A 197 -8.70 0.50 14.57
N ALA A 198 -9.53 0.95 15.50
CA ALA A 198 -9.54 2.34 15.93
C ALA A 198 -8.36 2.55 16.88
N THR A 199 -7.66 3.68 16.77
CA THR A 199 -6.48 3.98 17.60
C THR A 199 -6.67 5.28 18.36
N VAL A 200 -6.22 5.29 19.60
CA VAL A 200 -6.02 6.49 20.42
C VAL A 200 -4.54 6.55 20.76
N GLN A 201 -3.86 7.60 20.32
CA GLN A 201 -2.46 7.86 20.61
C GLN A 201 -2.37 8.98 21.65
N THR A 202 -1.68 8.72 22.76
CA THR A 202 -1.35 9.75 23.75
C THR A 202 0.16 9.98 23.79
N PHE A 203 0.59 11.22 23.58
CA PHE A 203 1.98 11.65 23.66
C PHE A 203 2.07 13.04 24.31
N GLY A 204 3.00 13.26 25.24
CA GLY A 204 3.08 14.52 26.01
C GLY A 204 1.82 14.88 26.82
N GLY A 205 0.90 13.92 27.00
CA GLY A 205 -0.43 14.15 27.57
C GLY A 205 -1.49 14.64 26.57
N GLU A 206 -1.13 14.87 25.31
CA GLU A 206 -2.08 15.14 24.23
C GLU A 206 -2.58 13.85 23.58
N ALA A 207 -3.88 13.76 23.35
CA ALA A 207 -4.52 12.63 22.70
C ALA A 207 -4.88 12.95 21.23
N SER A 208 -4.59 12.01 20.34
CA SER A 208 -4.97 12.04 18.91
C SER A 208 -5.65 10.73 18.52
N ASN A 209 -6.54 10.78 17.53
CA ASN A 209 -7.30 9.62 17.07
C ASN A 209 -6.83 9.15 15.70
N GLY A 210 -6.87 7.84 15.47
CA GLY A 210 -6.37 7.22 14.25
C GLY A 210 -7.02 5.89 13.91
N SER A 211 -6.58 5.32 12.79
CA SER A 211 -6.95 4.01 12.24
C SER A 211 -5.68 3.20 12.07
N ARG A 212 -5.71 1.89 12.31
CA ARG A 212 -4.67 0.94 11.88
C ARG A 212 -5.32 -0.27 11.23
N MET A 213 -4.76 -0.72 10.12
CA MET A 213 -5.08 -1.98 9.46
C MET A 213 -3.80 -2.81 9.39
N ASN A 214 -3.86 -4.03 9.90
CA ASN A 214 -2.82 -5.03 9.81
C ASN A 214 -3.35 -6.21 9.02
N ARG A 215 -2.58 -6.69 8.05
CA ARG A 215 -2.87 -7.94 7.31
C ARG A 215 -1.60 -8.73 7.09
N TRP A 216 -1.68 -10.05 6.95
CA TRP A 216 -0.54 -10.81 6.43
C TRP A 216 -0.18 -10.36 5.00
N SER A 217 1.09 -10.49 4.65
CA SER A 217 1.51 -10.78 3.26
C SER A 217 0.89 -12.13 2.83
N GLU A 218 0.70 -12.38 1.54
CA GLU A 218 -0.11 -13.56 1.15
C GLU A 218 0.62 -14.89 1.44
N ASN A 219 1.95 -14.86 1.67
CA ASN A 219 2.74 -15.98 2.20
C ASN A 219 2.84 -16.06 3.75
N GLU A 220 2.16 -15.19 4.50
CA GLU A 220 2.17 -15.16 5.98
C GLU A 220 3.56 -15.02 6.65
N VAL A 221 4.56 -14.56 5.92
CA VAL A 221 5.93 -14.35 6.44
C VAL A 221 6.09 -13.04 7.21
N ALA A 222 5.21 -12.07 6.96
CA ALA A 222 5.20 -10.76 7.60
C ALA A 222 3.79 -10.14 7.63
N VAL A 223 3.54 -9.27 8.60
CA VAL A 223 2.34 -8.43 8.67
C VAL A 223 2.64 -7.08 8.03
N LEU A 224 1.77 -6.62 7.15
CA LEU A 224 1.78 -5.29 6.57
C LEU A 224 0.80 -4.41 7.35
N GLY A 225 1.36 -3.41 8.03
CA GLY A 225 0.63 -2.39 8.78
C GLY A 225 0.46 -1.12 7.97
N ASN A 226 -0.74 -0.57 7.94
CA ASN A 226 -0.99 0.80 7.50
C ASN A 226 -1.87 1.51 8.53
N SER A 227 -1.53 2.74 8.85
CA SER A 227 -2.19 3.52 9.89
C SER A 227 -2.30 4.99 9.48
N SER A 228 -3.19 5.73 10.14
CA SER A 228 -3.20 7.17 10.06
C SER A 228 -3.65 7.77 11.39
N ALA A 229 -3.04 8.90 11.77
CA ALA A 229 -3.37 9.64 12.99
C ALA A 229 -3.67 11.09 12.64
N THR A 230 -4.65 11.69 13.31
CA THR A 230 -4.97 13.12 13.17
C THR A 230 -4.60 13.85 14.45
N GLY A 231 -3.50 14.61 14.41
CA GLY A 231 -3.03 15.48 15.50
C GLY A 231 -3.25 16.96 15.21
N GLN A 232 -2.71 17.84 16.05
CA GLN A 232 -2.82 19.30 15.86
C GLN A 232 -2.17 19.77 14.54
N ASN A 233 -1.06 19.13 14.15
CA ASN A 233 -0.33 19.44 12.91
C ASN A 233 -0.95 18.81 11.65
N GLY A 234 -2.19 18.32 11.74
CA GLY A 234 -2.89 17.67 10.65
C GLY A 234 -2.78 16.14 10.69
N ARG A 235 -2.92 15.52 9.51
CA ARG A 235 -2.99 14.07 9.35
C ARG A 235 -1.62 13.50 8.96
N ILE A 236 -1.17 12.51 9.72
CA ILE A 236 0.03 11.73 9.46
C ILE A 236 -0.40 10.35 8.97
N MET A 237 0.20 9.88 7.88
CA MET A 237 0.09 8.49 7.42
C MET A 237 1.26 7.68 7.98
N ILE A 238 1.01 6.42 8.30
CA ILE A 238 1.99 5.48 8.87
C ILE A 238 1.94 4.20 8.04
N SER A 239 3.10 3.66 7.68
CA SER A 239 3.23 2.31 7.13
C SER A 239 4.29 1.54 7.91
N SER A 240 4.05 0.25 8.12
CA SER A 240 4.99 -0.62 8.82
C SER A 240 4.94 -2.07 8.34
N ILE A 241 5.99 -2.82 8.66
CA ILE A 241 6.11 -4.26 8.43
C ILE A 241 6.52 -4.93 9.74
N ILE A 242 5.83 -6.00 10.13
CA ILE A 242 6.14 -6.82 11.31
C ILE A 242 6.56 -8.21 10.84
N ALA A 243 7.76 -8.68 11.20
CA ALA A 243 8.29 -9.96 10.74
C ALA A 243 9.02 -10.73 11.85
N TRP A 244 9.25 -12.02 11.64
CA TRP A 244 10.06 -12.87 12.51
C TRP A 244 11.54 -12.80 12.11
N GLU A 245 12.42 -12.48 13.05
CA GLU A 245 13.88 -12.50 12.89
C GLU A 245 14.45 -13.77 13.57
N PRO A 246 14.64 -14.88 12.81
CA PRO A 246 14.91 -16.20 13.39
C PRO A 246 16.28 -16.32 14.08
N GLU A 247 17.25 -15.50 13.68
CA GLU A 247 18.60 -15.50 14.25
C GLU A 247 18.65 -14.84 15.63
N LEU A 248 17.76 -13.87 15.89
CA LEU A 248 17.61 -13.19 17.18
C LEU A 248 16.43 -13.73 18.02
N ASN A 249 15.64 -14.64 17.46
CA ASN A 249 14.42 -15.19 18.07
C ASN A 249 13.48 -14.06 18.54
N SER A 250 13.25 -13.09 17.66
CA SER A 250 12.50 -11.87 17.96
C SER A 250 11.47 -11.53 16.88
N VAL A 251 10.39 -10.86 17.28
CA VAL A 251 9.49 -10.20 16.33
C VAL A 251 9.96 -8.75 16.17
N VAL A 252 10.04 -8.27 14.94
CA VAL A 252 10.54 -6.93 14.61
C VAL A 252 9.47 -6.17 13.83
N GLU A 253 9.09 -4.99 14.30
CA GLU A 253 8.35 -3.99 13.51
C GLU A 253 9.30 -2.90 13.01
N HIS A 254 9.31 -2.66 11.71
CA HIS A 254 9.88 -1.45 11.10
C HIS A 254 8.74 -0.56 10.61
N GLY A 255 8.77 0.74 10.92
CA GLY A 255 7.71 1.67 10.53
C GLY A 255 8.19 3.07 10.21
N TYR A 256 7.37 3.81 9.47
CA TYR A 256 7.68 5.11 8.89
C TYR A 256 6.44 6.03 8.91
N THR A 257 6.61 7.33 9.12
CA THR A 257 5.55 8.34 8.90
C THR A 257 5.71 9.06 7.57
N SER A 258 4.61 9.64 7.08
CA SER A 258 4.63 10.62 5.98
C SER A 258 5.33 11.95 6.32
N ALA A 259 5.78 12.14 7.57
CA ALA A 259 6.60 13.27 8.00
C ALA A 259 8.11 12.96 7.99
N GLY A 260 8.51 11.71 7.74
CA GLY A 260 9.91 11.26 7.68
C GLY A 260 10.43 10.64 8.98
N ASP A 261 9.60 10.52 10.02
CA ASP A 261 9.92 9.74 11.22
C ASP A 261 10.03 8.25 10.85
N HIS A 262 10.87 7.52 11.58
CA HIS A 262 11.07 6.09 11.34
C HIS A 262 11.49 5.38 12.62
N TRP A 263 11.11 4.11 12.76
CA TRP A 263 11.43 3.30 13.93
C TRP A 263 11.68 1.83 13.60
N THR A 264 12.30 1.16 14.57
CA THR A 264 12.46 -0.28 14.67
C THR A 264 12.12 -0.68 16.10
N ILE A 265 11.07 -1.49 16.29
CA ILE A 265 10.74 -2.12 17.56
C ILE A 265 11.09 -3.60 17.45
N ARG A 266 11.76 -4.17 18.46
CA ARG A 266 12.13 -5.58 18.53
C ARG A 266 11.64 -6.18 19.85
N TRP A 267 10.63 -7.04 19.78
CA TRP A 267 10.15 -7.83 20.90
C TRP A 267 10.92 -9.15 21.00
N THR A 268 11.48 -9.42 22.18
CA THR A 268 12.32 -10.60 22.47
C THR A 268 11.74 -11.49 23.56
N THR A 269 10.82 -10.96 24.36
CA THR A 269 10.16 -11.66 25.46
C THR A 269 8.69 -11.82 25.11
N PHE A 270 8.19 -13.06 25.13
CA PHE A 270 6.83 -13.40 24.72
C PHE A 270 6.09 -14.07 25.87
N LEU A 271 5.14 -13.34 26.48
CA LEU A 271 4.14 -13.86 27.41
C LEU A 271 2.81 -14.06 26.66
N ASP A 272 1.87 -14.79 27.26
CA ASP A 272 0.58 -15.12 26.63
C ASP A 272 -0.26 -13.86 26.29
N ASP A 273 -0.14 -12.81 27.11
CA ASP A 273 -0.92 -11.55 27.02
C ASP A 273 -0.05 -10.30 26.78
N ARG A 274 1.28 -10.42 26.75
CA ARG A 274 2.20 -9.29 26.55
C ARG A 274 3.51 -9.71 25.89
N TRP A 275 4.00 -8.88 24.96
CA TRP A 275 5.39 -8.96 24.52
C TRP A 275 6.19 -7.74 24.98
N GLU A 276 7.46 -7.96 25.33
CA GLU A 276 8.39 -6.95 25.82
C GLU A 276 9.65 -6.92 24.95
N GLY A 277 10.23 -5.74 24.80
CA GLY A 277 11.29 -5.48 23.82
C GLY A 277 11.94 -4.12 23.94
N THR A 278 12.65 -3.73 22.89
CA THR A 278 13.24 -2.38 22.76
C THR A 278 12.84 -1.72 21.45
N GLY A 279 12.73 -0.40 21.48
CA GLY A 279 12.46 0.45 20.34
C GLY A 279 13.62 1.41 20.10
N THR A 280 13.92 1.69 18.84
CA THR A 280 14.84 2.74 18.41
C THR A 280 14.31 3.44 17.16
N GLY A 281 14.66 4.71 16.93
CA GLY A 281 14.17 5.44 15.76
C GLY A 281 14.56 6.91 15.75
N HIS A 282 13.93 7.68 14.86
CA HIS A 282 13.92 9.14 14.87
C HIS A 282 12.49 9.65 14.82
N VAL A 283 12.14 10.56 15.72
CA VAL A 283 10.83 11.23 15.81
C VAL A 283 11.05 12.73 15.98
N ASP A 284 10.41 13.56 15.15
CA ASP A 284 10.64 15.01 15.05
C ASP A 284 12.13 15.37 14.87
N GLY A 285 12.85 14.56 14.09
CA GLY A 285 14.28 14.69 13.84
C GLY A 285 15.19 14.37 15.03
N ARG A 286 14.66 13.83 16.14
CA ARG A 286 15.43 13.42 17.33
C ARG A 286 15.55 11.91 17.41
N ALA A 287 16.76 11.43 17.67
CA ALA A 287 17.00 10.01 17.92
C ALA A 287 16.30 9.57 19.23
N TRP A 288 15.62 8.45 19.16
CA TRP A 288 14.90 7.80 20.26
C TRP A 288 15.43 6.38 20.48
N ALA A 289 15.49 5.96 21.74
CA ALA A 289 15.67 4.58 22.15
C ALA A 289 15.03 4.35 23.53
N SER A 290 14.23 3.30 23.69
CA SER A 290 13.64 2.92 24.98
C SER A 290 13.29 1.43 25.05
N GLU A 291 12.90 0.99 26.25
CA GLU A 291 12.12 -0.25 26.42
C GLU A 291 10.70 -0.02 25.89
N THR A 292 10.08 -1.09 25.38
CA THR A 292 8.76 -1.09 24.74
C THR A 292 7.96 -2.30 25.18
N GLN A 293 6.65 -2.15 25.39
CA GLN A 293 5.74 -3.29 25.58
C GLN A 293 4.54 -3.22 24.63
N ILE A 294 3.96 -4.38 24.32
CA ILE A 294 2.67 -4.52 23.65
C ILE A 294 1.83 -5.56 24.37
N GLU A 295 0.66 -5.16 24.87
CA GLU A 295 -0.30 -6.01 25.59
C GLU A 295 -1.48 -6.34 24.70
N PHE A 296 -1.97 -7.58 24.78
CA PHE A 296 -3.02 -8.14 23.94
C PHE A 296 -4.26 -8.49 24.77
N GLY A 297 -5.40 -7.90 24.41
CA GLY A 297 -6.73 -8.31 24.84
C GLY A 297 -7.50 -8.94 23.67
N THR A 298 -8.72 -9.39 23.93
CA THR A 298 -9.60 -10.01 22.90
C THR A 298 -9.90 -9.06 21.74
N ASP A 299 -10.28 -7.81 22.07
CA ASP A 299 -10.65 -6.77 21.10
C ASP A 299 -9.83 -5.49 21.28
N SER A 300 -8.66 -5.59 21.92
CA SER A 300 -7.81 -4.44 22.24
C SER A 300 -6.33 -4.77 22.18
N ILE A 301 -5.51 -3.80 21.80
CA ILE A 301 -4.05 -3.87 21.92
C ILE A 301 -3.58 -2.60 22.64
N ARG A 302 -2.57 -2.68 23.50
CA ARG A 302 -1.95 -1.53 24.17
C ARG A 302 -0.45 -1.57 23.95
N TYR A 303 0.09 -0.66 23.14
CA TYR A 303 1.53 -0.46 22.99
C TYR A 303 1.98 0.74 23.84
N GLU A 304 3.13 0.63 24.51
CA GLU A 304 3.64 1.67 25.41
C GLU A 304 5.18 1.75 25.39
N ASP A 305 5.70 2.98 25.36
CA ASP A 305 7.13 3.31 25.45
C ASP A 305 7.40 4.68 26.09
N ILE A 306 8.69 5.07 26.17
CA ILE A 306 9.13 6.43 26.52
C ILE A 306 9.83 7.06 25.30
N THR A 307 9.14 7.94 24.58
CA THR A 307 9.65 8.68 23.41
C THR A 307 10.04 10.10 23.79
N ASN A 308 11.24 10.56 23.40
CA ASN A 308 11.75 11.91 23.71
C ASN A 308 11.72 12.30 25.22
N GLY A 309 11.68 11.31 26.13
CA GLY A 309 11.58 11.52 27.58
C GLY A 309 10.14 11.63 28.10
N GLU A 310 9.14 11.52 27.23
CA GLU A 310 7.72 11.53 27.56
C GLU A 310 7.08 10.16 27.30
N ARG A 311 6.00 9.85 28.01
CA ARG A 311 5.28 8.59 27.80
C ARG A 311 4.54 8.63 26.47
N TYR A 312 4.76 7.62 25.64
CA TYR A 312 4.02 7.38 24.40
C TYR A 312 3.16 6.13 24.58
N LEU A 313 1.86 6.27 24.29
CA LEU A 313 0.85 5.23 24.50
C LEU A 313 -0.04 5.13 23.28
N LEU A 314 -0.19 3.92 22.74
CA LEU A 314 -1.11 3.58 21.67
C LEU A 314 -2.13 2.55 22.18
N GLU A 315 -3.40 2.95 22.21
CA GLU A 315 -4.52 2.07 22.55
C GLU A 315 -5.31 1.78 21.28
N TYR A 316 -5.39 0.49 20.93
CA TYR A 316 -6.12 -0.03 19.78
C TYR A 316 -7.41 -0.68 20.25
N THR A 317 -8.52 -0.45 19.54
CA THR A 317 -9.80 -1.15 19.73
C THR A 317 -10.21 -1.79 18.41
N ARG A 318 -10.50 -3.09 18.40
CA ARG A 318 -10.85 -3.86 17.20
C ARG A 318 -12.15 -3.32 16.62
N GLU A 319 -12.13 -2.88 15.36
CA GLU A 319 -13.34 -2.48 14.66
C GLU A 319 -13.99 -3.72 14.06
N THR A 320 -15.22 -4.03 14.46
CA THR A 320 -15.91 -5.24 14.02
C THR A 320 -16.42 -5.13 12.59
N ASP A 321 -16.41 -6.24 11.84
CA ASP A 321 -17.03 -6.34 10.50
C ASP A 321 -18.46 -5.79 10.48
N ALA A 322 -19.23 -6.03 11.55
CA ALA A 322 -20.59 -5.56 11.70
C ALA A 322 -20.71 -4.03 11.67
N GLN A 323 -19.70 -3.27 12.11
CA GLN A 323 -19.67 -1.81 12.02
C GLN A 323 -19.32 -1.33 10.60
N ALA A 324 -18.35 -1.98 9.93
CA ALA A 324 -17.97 -1.65 8.56
C ALA A 324 -19.10 -1.96 7.56
N VAL A 325 -19.70 -3.16 7.68
CA VAL A 325 -20.88 -3.58 6.91
C VAL A 325 -22.05 -2.64 7.20
N ARG A 326 -22.33 -2.29 8.45
CA ARG A 326 -23.40 -1.33 8.78
C ARG A 326 -23.16 0.04 8.15
N ALA A 327 -21.95 0.59 8.24
CA ALA A 327 -21.61 1.87 7.60
C ALA A 327 -21.85 1.84 6.08
N PHE A 328 -21.51 0.74 5.42
CA PHE A 328 -21.78 0.56 3.99
C PHE A 328 -23.28 0.43 3.68
N HIS A 329 -24.04 -0.32 4.48
CA HIS A 329 -25.50 -0.40 4.35
C HIS A 329 -26.17 0.97 4.60
N GLU A 330 -25.75 1.73 5.61
CA GLU A 330 -26.27 3.08 5.89
C GLU A 330 -25.97 4.05 4.72
N PHE A 331 -24.77 4.00 4.15
CA PHE A 331 -24.42 4.74 2.93
C PHE A 331 -25.27 4.31 1.73
N ALA A 332 -25.47 3.01 1.54
CA ALA A 332 -26.20 2.46 0.41
C ALA A 332 -27.71 2.74 0.48
N ASP A 333 -28.32 2.53 1.64
CA ASP A 333 -29.70 2.90 1.93
C ASP A 333 -29.89 4.40 1.71
N PHE A 334 -28.95 5.24 2.16
CA PHE A 334 -29.00 6.67 1.87
C PHE A 334 -28.95 6.94 0.36
N MET A 335 -27.99 6.37 -0.36
CA MET A 335 -27.74 6.68 -1.76
C MET A 335 -28.78 6.10 -2.73
N THR A 336 -29.40 4.96 -2.41
CA THR A 336 -30.30 4.23 -3.34
C THR A 336 -31.77 4.64 -3.26
N HIS A 337 -32.16 5.44 -2.28
CA HIS A 337 -33.47 6.07 -2.26
C HIS A 337 -33.51 7.29 -3.20
N GLY A 338 -34.18 7.14 -4.35
CA GLY A 338 -34.54 8.24 -5.25
C GLY A 338 -33.61 8.42 -6.45
N LYS A 339 -33.75 9.57 -7.13
CA LYS A 339 -32.89 9.97 -8.26
C LYS A 339 -32.07 11.19 -7.84
N TRP A 340 -30.76 11.14 -8.05
CA TRP A 340 -29.87 12.25 -7.72
C TRP A 340 -29.67 13.14 -8.94
N VAL A 341 -29.83 14.45 -8.78
CA VAL A 341 -29.73 15.42 -9.87
C VAL A 341 -28.64 16.42 -9.55
N LYS A 342 -27.62 16.44 -10.40
CA LYS A 342 -26.54 17.43 -10.34
C LYS A 342 -27.10 18.83 -10.54
N GLN A 343 -26.80 19.72 -9.61
CA GLN A 343 -27.19 21.12 -9.66
C GLN A 343 -26.19 21.89 -10.53
N GLY A 344 -26.63 22.46 -11.66
CA GLY A 344 -25.73 23.16 -12.58
C GLY A 344 -26.34 23.40 -13.97
N SER A 345 -25.47 23.69 -14.94
CA SER A 345 -25.83 24.00 -16.33
C SER A 345 -26.29 22.78 -17.15
N GLU A 346 -25.98 21.57 -16.69
CA GLU A 346 -26.34 20.32 -17.37
C GLU A 346 -27.03 19.36 -16.41
N LYS A 347 -28.22 18.89 -16.80
CA LYS A 347 -29.00 17.95 -15.99
C LYS A 347 -28.46 16.53 -16.17
N ILE A 348 -27.52 16.15 -15.30
CA ILE A 348 -27.15 14.75 -15.07
C ILE A 348 -28.07 14.19 -13.97
N VAL A 349 -28.66 13.03 -14.22
CA VAL A 349 -29.53 12.31 -13.28
C VAL A 349 -28.95 10.93 -13.01
N ASP A 350 -28.51 10.69 -11.79
CA ASP A 350 -27.98 9.41 -11.34
C ASP A 350 -29.06 8.60 -10.63
N GLN A 351 -29.27 7.37 -11.10
CA GLN A 351 -30.13 6.39 -10.43
C GLN A 351 -29.28 5.29 -9.79
N HIS A 352 -29.30 5.24 -8.46
CA HIS A 352 -28.55 4.28 -7.67
C HIS A 352 -29.41 3.04 -7.37
N THR A 353 -28.83 1.85 -7.46
CA THR A 353 -29.50 0.57 -7.23
C THR A 353 -28.64 -0.31 -6.33
N TRP A 354 -29.20 -0.79 -5.22
CA TRP A 354 -28.53 -1.71 -4.32
C TRP A 354 -28.51 -3.12 -4.91
N ILE A 355 -27.31 -3.71 -5.04
CA ILE A 355 -27.11 -5.11 -5.42
C ILE A 355 -26.64 -5.86 -4.17
N GLU A 356 -27.55 -6.04 -3.22
CA GLU A 356 -27.31 -6.57 -1.88
C GLU A 356 -26.51 -7.88 -1.90
N SER A 357 -26.91 -8.83 -2.76
CA SER A 357 -26.27 -10.15 -2.92
C SER A 357 -24.81 -10.10 -3.40
N LYS A 358 -24.33 -8.92 -3.80
CA LYS A 358 -22.96 -8.66 -4.25
C LYS A 358 -22.24 -7.57 -3.44
N LYS A 359 -22.91 -6.94 -2.47
CA LYS A 359 -22.36 -5.80 -1.71
C LYS A 359 -21.87 -4.66 -2.63
N PHE A 360 -22.67 -4.29 -3.62
CA PHE A 360 -22.38 -3.15 -4.51
C PHE A 360 -23.58 -2.19 -4.62
N VAL A 361 -23.33 -0.89 -4.76
CA VAL A 361 -24.29 0.06 -5.34
C VAL A 361 -23.95 0.21 -6.83
N SER A 362 -24.91 0.03 -7.72
CA SER A 362 -24.76 0.40 -9.14
C SER A 362 -25.36 1.79 -9.37
N ILE A 363 -24.65 2.65 -10.09
CA ILE A 363 -25.18 3.91 -10.63
C ILE A 363 -25.45 3.73 -12.12
N ASN A 364 -26.59 4.25 -12.56
CA ASN A 364 -26.85 4.54 -13.95
C ASN A 364 -27.05 6.06 -14.11
N SER A 365 -26.06 6.74 -14.69
CA SER A 365 -26.15 8.16 -15.02
C SER A 365 -26.94 8.37 -16.32
N LEU A 366 -27.82 9.37 -16.32
CA LEU A 366 -28.65 9.76 -17.46
C LEU A 366 -28.40 11.25 -17.76
N GLY A 367 -27.84 11.53 -18.93
CA GLY A 367 -27.58 12.89 -19.42
C GLY A 367 -27.14 12.90 -20.88
N ALA A 368 -26.94 14.09 -21.46
CA ALA A 368 -26.56 14.23 -22.87
C ALA A 368 -25.12 13.74 -23.14
N GLU A 369 -24.20 13.94 -22.19
CA GLU A 369 -22.81 13.47 -22.24
C GLU A 369 -22.52 12.34 -21.23
N ALA A 370 -23.36 12.21 -20.19
CA ALA A 370 -23.22 11.20 -19.16
C ALA A 370 -23.80 9.85 -19.61
N ARG A 371 -22.94 8.99 -20.16
CA ARG A 371 -23.15 7.54 -20.20
C ARG A 371 -21.94 6.83 -19.59
N VAL A 372 -21.86 6.95 -18.27
CA VAL A 372 -21.01 6.14 -17.42
C VAL A 372 -21.94 5.29 -16.55
N ALA A 373 -21.77 3.97 -16.59
CA ALA A 373 -22.32 3.12 -15.53
C ALA A 373 -21.26 3.02 -14.44
N CYS A 374 -21.61 3.21 -13.19
CA CYS A 374 -20.65 3.06 -12.08
C CYS A 374 -21.03 1.87 -11.20
N LEU A 375 -20.03 1.21 -10.63
CA LEU A 375 -20.17 0.29 -9.51
C LEU A 375 -19.39 0.86 -8.33
N TYR A 376 -20.03 0.91 -7.17
CA TYR A 376 -19.41 1.22 -5.89
C TYR A 376 -19.36 -0.06 -5.05
N GLY A 377 -18.18 -0.49 -4.64
CA GLY A 377 -17.98 -1.57 -3.69
C GLY A 377 -17.22 -1.09 -2.47
N ILE A 378 -17.50 -1.69 -1.31
CA ILE A 378 -16.60 -1.61 -0.16
C ILE A 378 -16.02 -2.99 0.08
N ASP A 379 -14.70 -3.06 0.07
CA ASP A 379 -13.99 -4.19 0.67
C ASP A 379 -14.21 -4.12 2.20
N PRO A 380 -14.89 -5.09 2.82
CA PRO A 380 -15.19 -5.05 4.25
C PRO A 380 -13.94 -5.15 5.14
N ILE A 381 -12.85 -5.73 4.63
CA ILE A 381 -11.59 -5.93 5.36
C ILE A 381 -10.79 -4.62 5.35
N THR A 382 -10.48 -4.10 4.16
CA THR A 382 -9.64 -2.89 4.01
C THR A 382 -10.41 -1.58 4.15
N LYS A 383 -11.75 -1.64 4.17
CA LYS A 383 -12.68 -0.49 4.15
C LYS A 383 -12.46 0.44 2.96
N GLN A 384 -11.81 -0.06 1.91
CA GLN A 384 -11.62 0.66 0.66
C GLN A 384 -12.93 0.69 -0.11
N PHE A 385 -13.36 1.89 -0.45
CA PHE A 385 -14.44 2.15 -1.38
C PHE A 385 -13.88 2.23 -2.79
N THR A 386 -14.17 1.23 -3.60
CA THR A 386 -13.77 1.19 -5.00
C THR A 386 -14.92 1.63 -5.87
N ILE A 387 -14.66 2.65 -6.69
CA ILE A 387 -15.49 3.07 -7.80
C ILE A 387 -14.95 2.40 -9.06
N TRP A 388 -15.79 1.70 -9.82
CA TRP A 388 -15.49 1.33 -11.21
C TRP A 388 -16.42 2.10 -12.13
N SER A 389 -15.87 2.80 -13.11
CA SER A 389 -16.60 3.66 -14.04
C SER A 389 -16.48 3.11 -15.46
N PHE A 390 -17.60 2.72 -16.06
CA PHE A 390 -17.69 2.11 -17.39
C PHE A 390 -18.26 3.10 -18.40
N HIS A 391 -17.42 3.61 -19.29
CA HIS A 391 -17.77 4.58 -20.32
C HIS A 391 -18.35 3.89 -21.57
N THR A 392 -19.17 4.59 -22.37
CA THR A 392 -19.82 4.00 -23.55
C THR A 392 -18.95 3.75 -24.77
N ASP A 393 -17.73 4.27 -24.80
CA ASP A 393 -16.69 3.85 -25.74
C ASP A 393 -16.04 2.50 -25.34
N GLY A 394 -16.43 1.94 -24.19
CA GLY A 394 -15.89 0.71 -23.62
C GLY A 394 -14.71 0.93 -22.67
N ALA A 395 -14.29 2.17 -22.43
CA ALA A 395 -13.21 2.45 -21.50
C ALA A 395 -13.65 2.26 -20.04
N MET A 396 -12.72 1.83 -19.19
CA MET A 396 -12.95 1.62 -17.76
C MET A 396 -11.97 2.46 -16.95
N GLY A 397 -12.50 3.32 -16.08
CA GLY A 397 -11.74 3.94 -14.99
C GLY A 397 -12.01 3.23 -13.67
N SER A 398 -11.11 3.38 -12.71
CA SER A 398 -11.35 2.92 -11.34
C SER A 398 -10.71 3.85 -10.32
N SER A 399 -11.44 4.23 -9.28
CA SER A 399 -10.91 4.98 -8.14
C SER A 399 -10.97 4.13 -6.89
N VAL A 400 -9.83 3.98 -6.21
CA VAL A 400 -9.79 3.31 -4.90
C VAL A 400 -9.66 4.39 -3.83
N CYS A 401 -10.70 4.52 -3.02
CA CYS A 401 -10.76 5.44 -1.89
C CYS A 401 -10.56 4.67 -0.58
N SER A 402 -9.43 4.91 0.10
CA SER A 402 -9.20 4.41 1.45
C SER A 402 -9.69 5.44 2.48
N ASP A 403 -10.21 4.93 3.61
CA ASP A 403 -10.62 5.68 4.81
C ASP A 403 -12.02 6.33 4.80
N PHE A 404 -13.05 5.55 5.15
CA PHE A 404 -14.38 6.06 5.53
C PHE A 404 -14.41 6.50 7.00
N ARG A 405 -14.28 7.80 7.28
CA ARG A 405 -14.20 8.29 8.68
C ARG A 405 -14.92 9.61 8.97
N ASP A 406 -16.25 9.60 8.80
CA ASP A 406 -17.24 10.28 9.66
C ASP A 406 -18.63 10.28 8.98
N ARG A 407 -19.65 10.87 9.65
CA ARG A 407 -20.97 11.14 9.04
C ARG A 407 -20.94 12.18 7.90
N LYS A 408 -19.77 12.68 7.50
CA LYS A 408 -19.56 13.64 6.40
C LYS A 408 -18.78 13.04 5.22
N GLY A 409 -18.57 11.73 5.20
CA GLY A 409 -18.22 10.97 3.99
C GLY A 409 -16.96 11.47 3.28
N THR A 410 -15.90 11.81 4.01
CA THR A 410 -14.60 12.13 3.40
C THR A 410 -13.92 10.84 2.92
N TRP A 411 -13.29 10.88 1.74
CA TRP A 411 -12.70 9.72 1.04
C TRP A 411 -11.38 10.14 0.35
N LYS A 412 -10.20 9.78 0.89
CA LYS A 412 -8.94 10.00 0.13
C LYS A 412 -8.76 8.83 -0.84
N GLY A 413 -8.40 9.10 -2.10
CA GLY A 413 -8.25 8.02 -3.07
C GLY A 413 -7.27 8.31 -4.21
N THR A 414 -6.87 7.24 -4.88
CA THR A 414 -6.18 7.33 -6.17
C THR A 414 -7.20 7.01 -7.26
N MET A 415 -7.43 7.97 -8.16
CA MET A 415 -8.16 7.72 -9.39
C MET A 415 -7.19 7.18 -10.44
N ILE A 416 -7.54 6.04 -11.03
CA ILE A 416 -6.96 5.54 -12.26
C ILE A 416 -7.95 5.85 -13.36
N THR A 417 -7.59 6.77 -14.25
CA THR A 417 -8.46 7.19 -15.36
C THR A 417 -8.59 6.10 -16.42
N ALA A 418 -9.53 6.29 -17.34
CA ALA A 418 -9.68 5.47 -18.54
C ALA A 418 -8.39 5.39 -19.41
N SER A 419 -7.47 6.36 -19.32
CA SER A 419 -6.17 6.33 -20.00
C SER A 419 -5.07 5.60 -19.22
N GLY A 420 -5.37 5.07 -18.03
CA GLY A 420 -4.40 4.47 -17.12
C GLY A 420 -3.57 5.50 -16.33
N GLU A 421 -3.85 6.79 -16.47
CA GLU A 421 -3.20 7.85 -15.70
C GLU A 421 -3.62 7.76 -14.24
N ARG A 422 -2.64 7.84 -13.34
CA ARG A 422 -2.86 7.84 -11.89
C ARG A 422 -2.86 9.28 -11.37
N THR A 423 -3.98 9.70 -10.80
CA THR A 423 -4.12 11.00 -10.15
C THR A 423 -4.48 10.76 -8.69
N GLU A 424 -3.65 11.23 -7.76
CA GLU A 424 -4.08 11.34 -6.35
C GLU A 424 -5.15 12.41 -6.23
N MET A 425 -6.18 12.13 -5.44
CA MET A 425 -7.25 13.08 -5.17
C MET A 425 -7.79 12.95 -3.76
N LEU A 426 -8.27 14.07 -3.23
CA LEU A 426 -9.09 14.10 -2.03
C LEU A 426 -10.54 14.24 -2.45
N ALA A 427 -11.34 13.18 -2.33
CA ALA A 427 -12.79 13.28 -2.49
C ALA A 427 -13.44 13.51 -1.12
N ARG A 428 -14.55 14.26 -1.09
CA ARG A 428 -15.37 14.45 0.11
C ARG A 428 -16.83 14.51 -0.28
N MET A 429 -17.65 13.62 0.28
CA MET A 429 -19.09 13.60 0.09
C MET A 429 -19.80 14.04 1.37
N GLU A 430 -20.02 15.35 1.52
CA GLU A 430 -20.73 15.92 2.65
C GLU A 430 -22.24 15.70 2.52
N LEU A 431 -22.88 15.12 3.54
CA LEU A 431 -24.33 15.16 3.70
C LEU A 431 -24.73 16.58 4.13
N VAL A 432 -25.29 17.37 3.19
CA VAL A 432 -25.70 18.77 3.44
C VAL A 432 -27.14 18.83 3.94
N GLY A 433 -27.96 17.85 3.58
CA GLY A 433 -29.33 17.67 4.08
C GLY A 433 -29.82 16.23 3.85
N GLN A 434 -31.09 15.97 4.19
CA GLN A 434 -31.72 14.67 3.98
C GLN A 434 -31.73 14.25 2.49
N ASP A 435 -31.87 15.24 1.61
CA ASP A 435 -32.05 15.07 0.16
C ASP A 435 -30.97 15.83 -0.64
N GLU A 436 -29.83 16.17 -0.02
CA GLU A 436 -28.75 16.95 -0.64
C GLU A 436 -27.37 16.49 -0.18
N VAL A 437 -26.50 16.19 -1.16
CA VAL A 437 -25.09 15.89 -0.94
C VAL A 437 -24.18 16.82 -1.73
N ARG A 438 -23.00 17.10 -1.18
CA ARG A 438 -21.94 17.86 -1.85
C ARG A 438 -20.72 16.99 -2.02
N PHE A 439 -20.30 16.81 -3.26
CA PHE A 439 -19.04 16.19 -3.61
C PHE A 439 -17.99 17.28 -3.86
N THR A 440 -16.98 17.37 -3.02
CA THR A 440 -15.75 18.13 -3.30
C THR A 440 -14.69 17.15 -3.78
N ILE A 441 -14.01 17.46 -4.88
CA ILE A 441 -12.82 16.73 -5.34
C ILE A 441 -11.68 17.75 -5.41
N SER A 442 -10.62 17.53 -4.65
CA SER A 442 -9.41 18.35 -4.67
C SER A 442 -8.29 17.55 -5.34
N ASP A 443 -7.62 18.14 -6.33
CA ASP A 443 -6.42 17.55 -6.95
C ASP A 443 -5.15 17.77 -6.11
N VAL A 444 -4.02 17.25 -6.59
CA VAL A 444 -2.71 17.39 -5.92
C VAL A 444 -2.23 18.84 -5.79
N ASP A 445 -2.69 19.73 -6.66
CA ASP A 445 -2.38 21.17 -6.61
C ASP A 445 -3.32 21.94 -5.66
N GLY A 446 -4.22 21.23 -4.97
CA GLY A 446 -5.19 21.80 -4.04
C GLY A 446 -6.35 22.53 -4.71
N LYS A 447 -6.52 22.36 -6.03
CA LYS A 447 -7.65 22.96 -6.77
C LYS A 447 -8.88 22.10 -6.57
N GLU A 448 -9.93 22.73 -6.03
CA GLU A 448 -11.19 22.05 -5.74
C GLU A 448 -12.22 22.21 -6.86
N SER A 449 -12.86 21.11 -7.24
CA SER A 449 -14.16 21.12 -7.90
C SER A 449 -15.23 20.73 -6.88
N VAL A 450 -16.34 21.49 -6.86
CA VAL A 450 -17.46 21.25 -5.94
C VAL A 450 -18.73 21.02 -6.74
N GLU A 451 -19.34 19.86 -6.53
CA GLU A 451 -20.60 19.46 -7.15
C GLU A 451 -21.67 19.28 -6.08
N THR A 452 -22.87 19.80 -6.32
CA THR A 452 -24.02 19.57 -5.43
C THR A 452 -25.04 18.72 -6.15
N TRP A 453 -25.53 17.69 -5.47
CA TRP A 453 -26.52 16.74 -5.99
C TRP A 453 -27.73 16.72 -5.06
N LYS A 454 -28.93 16.81 -5.63
CA LYS A 454 -30.20 16.79 -4.87
C LYS A 454 -31.07 15.63 -5.31
N ARG A 455 -31.81 15.05 -4.38
CA ARG A 455 -32.78 13.98 -4.62
C ARG A 455 -34.07 14.57 -5.22
N GLU A 456 -34.55 14.00 -6.31
CA GLU A 456 -35.90 14.19 -6.88
C GLU A 456 -36.93 13.21 -6.29
#